data_AF-A0A6D2JJC7-F1
#
_entry.id   AF-A0A6D2JJC7-F1
#
_cell.length_a   1.000
_cell.length_b   1.000
_cell.length_c   1.000
_cell.angle_alpha   90.00
_cell.angle_beta   90.00
_cell.angle_gamma   90.00
#
_symmetry.space_group_name_H-M   'P 1'
#
loop_
_entity.id
_entity.type
_entity.pdbx_description
1 polymer ?
#
loop_
_entity_poly.entity_id
_entity_poly.type
_entity_poly.pdbx_seq_one_letter_code
_entity_poly.pdbx_strand_id
1 'polypeptide(L)'
;MEHNKSVVLPVILKGGDNYLLWSRTAKAVLCGRGLWPHIEHDTIVPPPAAATQAVVLAEESKWFQEDQAVLAILQSALDVSVLEAYSFCEKAKELWDTLKNVVGNVTNLTR
;
A
#
# COMPACT_ATOMS: atom_id res chain seq x y z
N MET A 1 -1.99 27.14 -3.34
CA MET A 1 -1.28 26.13 -2.55
C MET A 1 -2.32 25.11 -2.15
N GLU A 2 -2.53 24.11 -3.00
CA GLU A 2 -3.55 23.10 -2.74
C GLU A 2 -3.11 22.28 -1.53
N HIS A 3 -3.96 22.20 -0.52
CA HIS A 3 -3.70 21.42 0.68
C HIS A 3 -3.35 19.99 0.26
N ASN A 4 -2.06 19.63 0.31
CA ASN A 4 -1.63 18.25 0.31
C ASN A 4 -2.16 17.64 1.62
N LYS A 5 -3.43 17.23 1.62
CA LYS A 5 -4.10 16.60 2.76
C LYS A 5 -3.35 15.31 3.00
N SER A 6 -2.44 15.35 3.98
CA SER A 6 -1.72 14.19 4.48
C SER A 6 -2.70 13.06 4.67
N VAL A 7 -2.49 11.97 3.95
CA VAL A 7 -3.35 10.80 4.07
C VAL A 7 -2.98 10.12 5.36
N VAL A 8 -3.83 10.25 6.37
CA VAL A 8 -3.65 9.60 7.66
C VAL A 8 -4.61 8.42 7.72
N LEU A 9 -4.07 7.22 7.92
CA LEU A 9 -4.89 6.07 8.24
C LEU A 9 -5.37 6.18 9.69
N PRO A 10 -6.66 5.92 9.97
CA PRO A 10 -7.22 6.11 11.30
C PRO A 10 -6.77 5.05 12.32
N VAL A 11 -6.11 3.98 11.86
CA VAL A 11 -5.73 2.83 12.67
C VAL A 11 -4.25 2.55 12.45
N ILE A 12 -3.50 2.41 13.54
CA ILE A 12 -2.10 1.99 13.54
C ILE A 12 -2.04 0.48 13.79
N LEU A 13 -1.39 -0.29 12.91
CA LEU A 13 -1.19 -1.73 13.09
C LEU A 13 -0.20 -1.99 14.23
N LYS A 14 -0.65 -2.67 15.28
CA LYS A 14 0.20 -3.00 16.44
C LYS A 14 0.61 -4.47 16.48
N GLY A 15 -0.03 -5.31 15.66
CA GLY A 15 0.16 -6.75 15.63
C GLY A 15 -1.10 -7.46 15.15
N GLY A 16 -1.21 -8.74 15.51
CA GLY A 16 -2.33 -9.61 15.13
C GLY A 16 -3.68 -9.00 15.52
N ASP A 17 -3.84 -8.65 16.78
CA ASP A 17 -5.14 -8.36 17.41
C ASP A 17 -5.99 -7.30 16.68
N ASN A 18 -5.35 -6.34 16.01
CA ASN A 18 -6.03 -5.27 15.28
C ASN A 18 -5.86 -5.32 13.76
N TYR A 19 -5.25 -6.38 13.21
CA TYR A 19 -5.01 -6.53 11.78
C TYR A 19 -6.27 -6.44 10.93
N LEU A 20 -7.37 -7.08 11.35
CA LEU A 20 -8.62 -7.05 10.59
C LEU A 20 -9.21 -5.64 10.50
N LEU A 21 -9.13 -4.87 11.59
CA LEU A 21 -9.61 -3.49 11.61
C LEU A 21 -8.69 -2.59 10.77
N TRP A 22 -7.38 -2.70 10.97
CA TRP A 22 -6.37 -1.97 10.21
C TRP A 22 -6.54 -2.20 8.70
N SER A 23 -6.55 -3.46 8.26
CA SER A 23 -6.66 -3.82 6.84
C SER A 23 -7.95 -3.31 6.20
N ARG A 24 -9.09 -3.38 6.89
CA ARG A 24 -10.36 -2.85 6.37
C ARG A 24 -10.34 -1.33 6.22
N THR A 25 -9.80 -0.61 7.21
CA THR A 25 -9.71 0.85 7.14
C THR A 25 -8.69 1.32 6.10
N ALA A 26 -7.53 0.68 6.02
CA ALA A 26 -6.51 0.94 5.00
C ALA A 26 -7.07 0.71 3.60
N LYS A 27 -7.74 -0.43 3.36
CA LYS A 27 -8.39 -0.72 2.09
C LYS A 27 -9.43 0.35 1.73
N ALA A 28 -10.31 0.76 2.66
CA ALA A 28 -11.32 1.77 2.39
C ALA A 28 -10.69 3.12 1.98
N VAL A 29 -9.60 3.53 2.63
CA VAL A 29 -8.89 4.78 2.33
C VAL A 29 -8.19 4.72 0.97
N LEU A 30 -7.58 3.58 0.61
CA LEU A 30 -6.95 3.38 -0.69
C LEU A 30 -7.97 3.30 -1.83
N CYS A 31 -9.09 2.59 -1.61
CA CYS A 31 -10.20 2.53 -2.57
C CYS A 31 -10.80 3.92 -2.81
N GLY A 32 -11.01 4.72 -1.75
CA GLY A 32 -11.53 6.09 -1.86
C GLY A 32 -10.62 7.06 -2.63
N ARG A 33 -9.36 6.68 -2.89
CA ARG A 33 -8.38 7.44 -3.68
C ARG A 33 -8.04 6.81 -5.02
N GLY A 34 -8.63 5.67 -5.37
CA GLY A 34 -8.28 4.94 -6.58
C GLY A 34 -6.87 4.34 -6.57
N LEU A 35 -6.25 4.20 -5.38
CA LEU A 35 -4.88 3.70 -5.21
C LEU A 35 -4.81 2.19 -4.92
N TRP A 36 -5.96 1.55 -4.71
CA TRP A 36 -6.06 0.10 -4.49
C TRP A 36 -5.42 -0.77 -5.60
N PRO A 37 -5.39 -0.38 -6.90
CA PRO A 37 -4.72 -1.16 -7.94
C PRO A 37 -3.24 -1.44 -7.65
N HIS A 38 -2.54 -0.57 -6.92
CA HIS A 38 -1.13 -0.76 -6.51
C HIS A 38 -0.95 -1.89 -5.47
N ILE A 39 -2.02 -2.29 -4.79
CA ILE A 39 -2.03 -3.45 -3.89
C ILE A 39 -2.40 -4.74 -4.65
N GLU A 40 -3.26 -4.62 -5.66
CA GLU A 40 -3.73 -5.77 -6.45
C GLU A 40 -2.70 -6.22 -7.50
N HIS A 41 -2.07 -5.26 -8.17
CA HIS A 41 -1.19 -5.49 -9.31
C HIS A 41 0.26 -5.12 -8.97
N ASP A 42 1.21 -5.97 -9.37
CA ASP A 42 2.65 -5.71 -9.16
C ASP A 42 3.25 -4.81 -10.27
N THR A 43 2.52 -4.63 -11.37
CA THR A 43 3.01 -3.98 -12.58
C THR A 43 1.92 -3.15 -13.26
N ILE A 44 2.37 -2.11 -13.94
CA ILE A 44 1.59 -1.30 -14.88
C ILE A 44 0.99 -2.21 -15.96
N VAL A 45 -0.29 -2.03 -16.24
CA VAL A 45 -0.90 -2.60 -17.44
C VAL A 45 -0.18 -2.01 -18.65
N PRO A 46 0.46 -2.84 -19.51
CA PRO A 46 1.26 -2.31 -20.60
C PRO A 46 0.42 -1.38 -21.49
N PRO A 47 0.92 -0.17 -21.81
CA PRO A 47 0.19 0.78 -22.63
C PRO A 47 -0.10 0.19 -24.02
N PRO A 48 -1.18 0.62 -24.69
CA PRO A 48 -1.52 0.13 -26.02
C PRO A 48 -0.34 0.33 -26.98
N ALA A 49 -0.16 -0.60 -27.92
CA ALA A 49 0.98 -0.67 -28.85
C ALA A 49 1.22 0.60 -29.71
N ALA A 50 0.32 1.58 -29.65
CA ALA A 50 0.43 2.89 -30.31
C ALA A 50 1.05 3.99 -29.42
N ALA A 51 1.37 3.71 -28.16
CA ALA A 51 1.98 4.70 -27.26
C ALA A 51 3.45 4.96 -27.64
N THR A 52 3.84 6.23 -27.70
CA THR A 52 5.25 6.61 -27.90
C THR A 52 6.08 6.27 -26.66
N GLN A 53 7.37 5.97 -26.84
CA GLN A 53 8.28 5.61 -25.74
C GLN A 53 8.28 6.64 -24.60
N ALA A 54 8.11 7.93 -24.92
CA ALA A 54 7.99 9.00 -23.92
C ALA A 54 6.72 8.88 -23.05
N VAL A 55 5.60 8.43 -23.62
CA VAL A 55 4.33 8.21 -22.88
C VAL A 55 4.47 7.01 -21.95
N VAL A 56 5.14 5.95 -22.40
CA VAL A 56 5.40 4.76 -21.57
C VAL A 56 6.27 5.11 -20.36
N LEU A 57 7.37 5.85 -20.56
CA LEU A 57 8.26 6.27 -19.48
C LEU A 57 7.58 7.22 -18.48
N ALA A 58 6.70 8.10 -18.96
CA ALA A 58 5.95 9.01 -18.11
C ALA A 58 4.91 8.26 -17.26
N GLU A 59 4.23 7.27 -17.83
CA GLU A 59 3.28 6.39 -17.12
C GLU A 59 3.99 5.51 -16.09
N GLU A 60 5.17 4.99 -16.43
CA GLU A 60 6.03 4.25 -15.49
C GLU A 60 6.48 5.09 -14.31
N SER A 61 6.96 6.29 -14.58
CA SER A 61 7.35 7.23 -13.53
C SER A 61 6.18 7.63 -12.64
N LYS A 62 4.99 7.82 -13.21
CA LYS A 62 3.78 8.15 -12.46
C LYS A 62 3.33 6.99 -11.58
N TRP A 63 3.27 5.78 -12.15
CA TRP A 63 2.91 4.59 -11.39
C TRP A 63 3.86 4.36 -10.22
N PHE A 64 5.17 4.47 -10.46
CA PHE A 64 6.17 4.34 -9.39
C PHE A 64 5.93 5.39 -8.29
N GLN A 65 5.66 6.66 -8.64
CA GLN A 65 5.35 7.69 -7.65
C GLN A 65 4.08 7.36 -6.84
N GLU A 66 3.05 6.85 -7.49
CA GLU A 66 1.80 6.45 -6.82
C GLU A 66 2.02 5.22 -5.91
N ASP A 67 2.77 4.21 -6.36
CA ASP A 67 3.13 3.04 -5.55
C ASP A 67 3.92 3.46 -4.30
N GLN A 68 4.90 4.34 -4.44
CA GLN A 68 5.67 4.89 -3.31
C GLN A 68 4.80 5.73 -2.37
N ALA A 69 3.80 6.44 -2.89
CA ALA A 69 2.84 7.14 -2.04
C ALA A 69 1.97 6.16 -1.24
N VAL A 70 1.53 5.06 -1.85
CA VAL A 70 0.78 4.00 -1.14
C VAL A 70 1.66 3.34 -0.08
N LEU A 71 2.91 3.03 -0.40
CA LEU A 71 3.87 2.47 0.55
C LEU A 71 4.03 3.39 1.76
N ALA A 72 4.25 4.68 1.55
CA ALA A 72 4.37 5.66 2.63
C ALA A 72 3.09 5.75 3.48
N ILE A 73 1.91 5.70 2.85
CA ILE A 73 0.61 5.68 3.58
C ILE A 73 0.54 4.45 4.47
N LEU A 74 0.86 3.26 3.95
CA LEU A 74 0.85 2.02 4.73
C LEU A 74 1.85 2.08 5.88
N GLN A 75 3.10 2.48 5.61
CA GLN A 75 4.16 2.61 6.61
C GLN A 75 3.80 3.60 7.73
N SER A 76 3.14 4.72 7.40
CA SER A 76 2.64 5.69 8.39
C SER A 76 1.60 5.13 9.35
N ALA A 77 1.01 3.99 8.99
CA ALA A 77 -0.03 3.31 9.74
C ALA A 77 0.46 2.04 10.42
N LEU A 78 1.77 1.89 10.60
CA LEU A 78 2.39 0.80 11.34
C LEU A 78 2.93 1.34 12.66
N ASP A 79 2.80 0.54 13.72
CA ASP A 79 3.56 0.79 14.94
C ASP A 79 5.06 0.72 14.63
N VAL A 80 5.88 1.46 15.36
CA VAL A 80 7.33 1.56 15.13
C VAL A 80 7.98 0.17 15.07
N SER A 81 7.56 -0.76 15.94
CA SER A 81 8.11 -2.11 15.99
C SER A 81 7.75 -2.93 14.74
N VAL A 82 6.55 -2.72 14.21
CA VAL A 82 6.07 -3.36 12.97
C VAL A 82 6.78 -2.72 11.76
N LEU A 83 6.91 -1.40 11.75
CA LEU A 83 7.60 -0.68 10.68
C LEU A 83 9.05 -1.13 10.56
N GLU A 84 9.79 -1.22 11.67
CA GLU A 84 11.19 -1.66 11.68
C GLU A 84 11.34 -3.10 11.16
N ALA A 85 10.41 -4.00 11.53
CA ALA A 85 10.45 -5.40 11.09
C ALA A 85 10.19 -5.58 9.58
N TYR A 86 9.46 -4.66 8.94
CA TYR A 86 9.04 -4.77 7.53
C TYR A 86 9.48 -3.58 6.66
N SER A 87 10.44 -2.78 7.13
CA SER A 87 10.94 -1.61 6.39
C SER A 87 11.71 -1.97 5.13
N PHE A 88 12.09 -3.24 4.97
CA PHE A 88 12.76 -3.75 3.79
C PHE A 88 11.84 -3.89 2.56
N CYS A 89 10.51 -3.86 2.74
CA CYS A 89 9.58 -3.95 1.62
C CYS A 89 9.58 -2.65 0.82
N GLU A 90 9.93 -2.74 -0.47
CA GLU A 90 10.11 -1.57 -1.36
C GLU A 90 8.85 -1.25 -2.20
N LYS A 91 7.89 -2.18 -2.26
CA LYS A 91 6.63 -2.03 -2.99
C LYS A 91 5.43 -2.06 -2.05
N ALA A 92 4.39 -1.30 -2.38
CA ALA A 92 3.16 -1.26 -1.57
C ALA A 92 2.49 -2.64 -1.47
N LYS A 93 2.41 -3.36 -2.59
CA LYS A 93 1.88 -4.73 -2.65
C LYS A 93 2.65 -5.70 -1.76
N GLU A 94 3.98 -5.66 -1.84
CA GLU A 94 4.85 -6.55 -1.08
C GLU A 94 4.66 -6.38 0.43
N LEU A 95 4.63 -5.12 0.90
CA LEU A 95 4.35 -4.82 2.30
C LEU A 95 2.96 -5.34 2.72
N TRP A 96 1.94 -5.09 1.91
CA TRP A 96 0.57 -5.53 2.19
C TRP A 96 0.44 -7.06 2.29
N ASP A 97 0.97 -7.79 1.31
CA ASP A 97 0.93 -9.25 1.28
C ASP A 97 1.75 -9.86 2.43
N THR A 98 2.91 -9.27 2.76
CA THR A 98 3.73 -9.70 3.90
C THR A 98 2.99 -9.54 5.22
N LEU A 99 2.40 -8.36 5.48
CA LEU A 99 1.61 -8.12 6.70
C LEU A 99 0.39 -9.04 6.77
N LYS A 100 -0.28 -9.29 5.65
CA LYS A 100 -1.41 -10.24 5.57
C LYS A 100 -0.99 -11.66 5.93
N ASN A 101 0.14 -12.12 5.41
CA ASN A 101 0.63 -13.47 5.62
C ASN A 101 1.18 -13.69 7.03
N VAL A 102 1.87 -12.71 7.61
CA VAL A 102 2.48 -12.88 8.94
C VAL A 102 1.50 -12.52 10.04
N VAL A 103 0.82 -11.38 9.92
CA VAL A 103 -0.03 -10.83 10.99
C VAL A 103 -1.48 -11.31 10.85
N GLY A 104 -1.99 -11.35 9.62
CA GLY A 104 -3.34 -11.84 9.34
C GLY A 104 -3.52 -13.33 9.62
N ASN A 105 -2.52 -14.18 9.35
CA ASN A 105 -2.63 -15.61 9.64
C ASN A 105 -2.58 -15.91 11.15
N VAL A 106 -1.81 -15.14 11.93
CA VAL A 106 -1.79 -15.28 13.40
C VAL A 106 -3.19 -15.09 13.98
N THR A 107 -3.97 -14.10 13.51
CA THR A 107 -5.35 -13.89 13.97
C THR A 107 -6.33 -14.98 13.60
N ASN A 108 -6.10 -15.69 12.49
CA ASN A 108 -6.95 -16.82 12.08
C ASN A 108 -6.67 -18.08 12.91
N LEU A 109 -5.48 -18.19 13.51
CA LEU A 109 -5.12 -19.33 14.37
C LEU A 109 -5.57 -19.17 15.83
N THR A 110 -5.86 -17.95 16.27
CA THR A 110 -6.22 -17.63 17.67
C THR A 110 -7.70 -17.34 17.88
N ARG A 111 -8.56 -17.60 16.88
CA ARG A 111 -10.01 -17.33 16.95
C ARG A 111 -10.83 -18.60 17.13
#